data_AF-M4HWW7-F1
#
_entry.id   AF-M4HWW7-F1
#
_cell.length_a   1.000
_cell.length_b   1.000
_cell.length_c   1.000
_cell.angle_alpha   90.00
_cell.angle_beta   90.00
_cell.angle_gamma   90.00
#
_symmetry.space_group_name_H-M   'P 1'
#
loop_
_entity.id
_entity.type
_entity.pdbx_description
1 polymer ?
#
loop_
_entity_poly.entity_id
_entity_poly.type
_entity_poly.pdbx_seq_one_letter_code
_entity_poly.pdbx_strand_id
1 'polypeptide(L)'
;MRIAIVGSGIAGLTAAYLLNRKYDITLFEAQARLGGHTATVDIESGGCRLAVDTGFIVYNDWTYPNFIRLLKELGVQSQPTAMGFSVRCDRE
;
A
#
# COMPACT_ATOMS: atom_id res chain seq x y z
N MET A 1 2.42 27.84 -6.02
CA MET A 1 3.56 27.24 -5.30
C MET A 1 3.83 25.88 -5.92
N ARG A 2 5.11 25.51 -6.11
CA ARG A 2 5.51 24.21 -6.66
C ARG A 2 6.10 23.33 -5.56
N ILE A 3 5.73 22.06 -5.50
CA ILE A 3 6.15 21.12 -4.45
C ILE A 3 6.77 19.89 -5.11
N ALA A 4 7.99 19.54 -4.70
CA ALA A 4 8.61 18.27 -5.05
C ALA A 4 8.39 17.24 -3.93
N ILE A 5 7.98 16.02 -4.29
CA ILE A 5 7.84 14.88 -3.39
C ILE A 5 8.84 13.81 -3.84
N VAL A 6 9.69 13.32 -2.94
CA VAL A 6 10.71 12.31 -3.25
C VAL A 6 10.32 11.00 -2.57
N GLY A 7 10.09 9.97 -3.38
CA GLY A 7 9.62 8.66 -2.98
C GLY A 7 8.12 8.48 -3.21
N SER A 8 7.75 7.42 -3.92
CA SER A 8 6.37 7.05 -4.26
C SER A 8 5.81 5.91 -3.41
N GLY A 9 6.34 5.71 -2.20
CA GLY A 9 5.69 4.86 -1.20
C GLY A 9 4.30 5.39 -0.82
N ILE A 10 3.54 4.62 -0.03
CA ILE A 10 2.18 5.01 0.38
C ILE A 10 2.10 6.42 0.98
N ALA A 11 3.11 6.84 1.74
CA ALA A 11 3.19 8.19 2.30
C ALA A 11 3.31 9.28 1.21
N GLY A 12 4.22 9.09 0.26
CA GLY A 12 4.45 10.04 -0.84
C GLY A 12 3.26 10.13 -1.80
N LEU A 13 2.66 8.99 -2.14
CA LEU A 13 1.45 8.95 -2.97
C LEU A 13 0.25 9.57 -2.25
N THR A 14 0.08 9.34 -0.95
CA THR A 14 -0.99 9.99 -0.17
C THR A 14 -0.78 11.51 -0.11
N ALA A 15 0.46 11.96 0.11
CA ALA A 15 0.78 13.39 0.09
C ALA A 15 0.49 14.01 -1.29
N ALA A 16 0.92 13.35 -2.38
CA ALA A 16 0.66 13.78 -3.74
C ALA A 16 -0.85 13.84 -4.05
N TYR A 17 -1.60 12.82 -3.64
CA TYR A 17 -3.05 12.74 -3.82
C TYR A 17 -3.79 13.90 -3.15
N LEU A 18 -3.38 14.28 -1.95
CA LEU A 18 -4.02 15.38 -1.21
C LEU A 18 -3.56 16.76 -1.71
N LEU A 19 -2.27 16.93 -2.01
CA LEU A 19 -1.69 18.23 -2.35
C LEU A 19 -1.97 18.66 -3.80
N ASN A 20 -2.14 17.72 -4.74
CA ASN A 20 -2.34 18.08 -6.17
C ASN A 20 -3.61 18.91 -6.41
N ARG A 21 -4.58 18.86 -5.48
CA ARG A 21 -5.84 19.63 -5.58
C ARG A 21 -5.62 21.15 -5.51
N LYS A 22 -4.47 21.60 -4.99
CA LYS A 22 -4.18 23.02 -4.74
C LYS A 22 -2.82 23.47 -5.25
N TYR A 23 -1.86 22.56 -5.37
CA TYR A 23 -0.48 22.89 -5.71
C TYR A 23 -0.01 22.14 -6.94
N ASP A 24 0.91 22.76 -7.67
CA ASP A 24 1.64 22.11 -8.75
C ASP A 24 2.69 21.17 -8.12
N ILE A 25 2.53 19.86 -8.32
CA ILE A 25 3.35 18.84 -7.69
C ILE A 25 4.23 18.11 -8.71
N THR A 26 5.42 17.71 -8.28
CA THR A 26 6.28 16.79 -9.03
C THR A 26 6.70 15.65 -8.10
N LEU A 27 6.42 14.41 -8.49
CA LEU A 27 6.80 13.21 -7.76
C LEU A 27 8.03 12.57 -8.41
N PHE A 28 9.05 12.30 -7.61
CA PHE A 28 10.27 11.60 -8.03
C PHE A 28 10.31 10.22 -7.38
N GLU A 29 10.55 9.20 -8.17
CA GLU A 29 10.74 7.82 -7.71
C GLU A 29 12.02 7.26 -8.32
N ALA A 30 12.78 6.50 -7.52
CA ALA A 30 14.02 5.87 -7.95
C ALA A 30 13.77 4.58 -8.74
N GLN A 31 12.68 3.88 -8.45
CA GLN A 31 12.29 2.64 -9.14
C GLN A 31 11.45 2.90 -10.39
N ALA A 32 11.38 1.90 -11.28
CA ALA A 32 10.49 1.94 -12.45
C ALA A 32 9.00 1.74 -12.11
N ARG A 33 8.67 1.52 -10.83
CA ARG A 33 7.32 1.27 -10.33
C ARG A 33 7.01 2.20 -9.17
N LEU A 34 5.74 2.55 -9.03
CA LEU A 34 5.25 3.27 -7.85
C LEU A 34 4.93 2.30 -6.70
N GLY A 35 4.76 2.84 -5.50
CA GLY A 35 4.20 2.13 -4.34
C GLY A 35 5.23 1.66 -3.30
N GLY A 36 6.51 1.50 -3.67
CA GLY A 36 7.53 1.04 -2.73
C GLY A 36 7.13 -0.29 -2.07
N HIS A 37 6.92 -0.32 -0.75
CA HIS A 37 6.52 -1.53 -0.03
C HIS A 37 5.06 -1.98 -0.31
N THR A 38 4.21 -1.12 -0.87
CA THR A 38 2.93 -1.58 -1.44
C THR A 38 3.22 -2.15 -2.82
N ALA A 39 3.27 -3.48 -2.91
CA ALA A 39 3.71 -4.19 -4.10
C ALA A 39 2.82 -5.41 -4.33
N THR A 40 2.15 -5.42 -5.47
CA THR A 40 1.33 -6.52 -5.97
C THR A 40 1.96 -7.02 -7.26
N VAL A 41 2.14 -8.33 -7.38
CA VAL A 41 2.70 -8.99 -8.56
C VAL A 41 1.62 -9.87 -9.18
N ASP A 42 1.35 -9.65 -10.47
CA ASP A 42 0.51 -10.55 -11.25
C ASP A 42 1.29 -11.82 -11.60
N ILE A 43 0.73 -12.97 -11.29
CA ILE A 43 1.27 -14.29 -11.65
C ILE A 43 0.23 -15.12 -12.39
N GLU A 44 0.69 -16.04 -13.23
CA GLU A 44 -0.14 -17.10 -13.81
C GLU A 44 0.12 -18.41 -13.06
N SER A 45 -0.95 -19.05 -12.56
CA SER A 45 -0.86 -20.32 -11.85
C SER A 45 -2.10 -21.16 -12.11
N GLY A 46 -1.92 -22.38 -12.60
CA GLY A 46 -3.03 -23.33 -12.84
C GLY A 46 -4.08 -22.83 -13.85
N GLY A 47 -3.69 -21.98 -14.80
CA GLY A 47 -4.62 -21.35 -15.77
C GLY A 47 -5.37 -20.13 -15.23
N CYS A 48 -5.10 -19.70 -14.00
CA CYS A 48 -5.66 -18.51 -13.38
C CYS A 48 -4.61 -17.40 -13.27
N ARG A 49 -5.02 -16.15 -13.51
CA ARG A 49 -4.21 -14.96 -13.19
C ARG A 49 -4.51 -14.53 -11.76
N LEU A 50 -3.47 -14.37 -10.94
CA LEU A 50 -3.57 -14.00 -9.54
C LEU A 50 -2.76 -12.73 -9.29
N ALA A 51 -3.34 -11.79 -8.54
CA ALA A 51 -2.64 -10.63 -8.02
C ALA A 51 -2.15 -10.94 -6.60
N VAL A 52 -0.83 -11.04 -6.41
CA VAL A 52 -0.21 -11.46 -5.14
C VAL A 52 0.51 -10.29 -4.50
N ASP A 53 0.08 -9.90 -3.31
CA ASP A 53 0.76 -8.88 -2.53
C ASP A 53 2.03 -9.42 -1.88
N THR A 54 3.18 -8.81 -2.15
CA THR A 54 4.50 -9.26 -1.68
C THR A 54 5.11 -8.37 -0.60
N GLY A 55 4.43 -7.30 -0.22
CA GLY A 55 4.88 -6.37 0.82
C GLY A 55 3.79 -6.12 1.84
N PHE A 56 3.10 -4.98 1.73
CA PHE A 56 1.95 -4.70 2.57
C PHE A 56 0.73 -5.52 2.14
N ILE A 57 0.25 -6.42 3.01
CA ILE A 57 -0.82 -7.39 2.68
C ILE A 57 -2.08 -7.27 3.55
N VAL A 58 -1.98 -6.65 4.74
CA VAL A 58 -3.08 -6.63 5.71
C VAL A 58 -3.05 -5.36 6.57
N TYR A 59 -4.23 -4.91 6.98
CA TYR A 59 -4.44 -3.84 7.94
C TYR A 59 -5.55 -4.22 8.93
N ASN A 60 -5.69 -3.47 10.03
CA ASN A 60 -6.80 -3.62 10.97
C ASN A 60 -7.48 -2.26 11.25
N ASP A 61 -8.71 -2.31 11.73
CA ASP A 61 -9.56 -1.15 12.00
C ASP A 61 -9.05 -0.25 13.13
N TRP A 62 -8.38 -0.83 14.13
CA TRP A 62 -7.86 -0.08 15.27
C TRP A 62 -6.66 0.80 14.91
N THR A 63 -5.69 0.26 14.17
CA THR A 63 -4.40 0.94 13.94
C THR A 63 -4.33 1.74 12.64
N TYR A 64 -5.28 1.54 11.71
CA TYR A 64 -5.26 2.16 10.38
C TYR A 64 -6.47 3.06 10.05
N PRO A 65 -7.00 3.90 10.96
CA PRO A 65 -8.21 4.68 10.69
C PRO A 65 -8.07 5.63 9.49
N ASN A 66 -6.90 6.27 9.33
CA ASN A 66 -6.65 7.18 8.20
C ASN A 66 -6.54 6.43 6.87
N PHE A 67 -5.90 5.26 6.87
CA PHE A 67 -5.75 4.44 5.67
C PHE A 67 -7.10 3.86 5.24
N ILE A 68 -7.93 3.42 6.19
CA ILE A 68 -9.30 2.97 5.90
C ILE A 68 -10.13 4.09 5.28
N ARG A 69 -10.01 5.32 5.80
CA ARG A 69 -10.68 6.47 5.20
C ARG A 69 -10.22 6.71 3.76
N LEU A 70 -8.92 6.61 3.49
CA LEU A 70 -8.36 6.74 2.14
C LEU A 70 -8.90 5.64 1.22
N LEU A 71 -8.87 4.37 1.64
CA LEU A 71 -9.41 3.26 0.84
C LEU A 71 -10.89 3.46 0.53
N LYS A 72 -11.69 3.92 1.50
CA LYS A 72 -13.11 4.24 1.30
C LYS A 72 -13.32 5.37 0.29
N GLU A 73 -12.51 6.42 0.36
CA GLU A 73 -12.57 7.53 -0.61
C GLU A 73 -12.21 7.07 -2.02
N LEU A 74 -11.24 6.16 -2.15
CA LEU A 74 -10.82 5.58 -3.42
C LEU A 74 -11.74 4.43 -3.90
N GLY A 75 -12.74 4.03 -3.11
CA GLY A 75 -13.64 2.92 -3.45
C GLY A 75 -12.99 1.54 -3.43
N VAL A 76 -11.86 1.38 -2.73
CA VAL A 76 -11.12 0.10 -2.64
C VAL A 76 -11.77 -0.79 -1.58
N GLN A 77 -12.17 -1.99 -2.00
CA GLN A 77 -12.77 -2.99 -1.12
C GLN A 77 -11.70 -3.77 -0.36
N SER A 78 -12.07 -4.28 0.82
CA SER A 78 -11.27 -5.21 1.59
C SER A 78 -12.03 -6.50 1.86
N GLN A 79 -11.26 -7.55 2.15
CA GLN A 79 -11.79 -8.85 2.52
C GLN A 79 -11.35 -9.20 3.95
N PRO A 80 -12.24 -9.74 4.79
CA PRO A 80 -11.85 -10.26 6.10
C PRO A 80 -10.80 -11.37 5.94
N THR A 81 -9.76 -11.32 6.77
CA THR A 81 -8.73 -12.37 6.82
C THR A 81 -8.28 -12.59 8.27
N ALA A 82 -7.85 -13.80 8.57
CA ALA A 82 -7.29 -14.17 9.86
C ALA A 82 -5.77 -14.24 9.75
N MET A 83 -5.07 -13.37 10.49
CA MET A 83 -3.62 -13.41 10.63
C MET A 83 -3.29 -13.86 12.04
N GLY A 84 -2.88 -15.12 12.17
CA GLY A 84 -2.37 -15.67 13.42
C GLY A 84 -0.88 -15.41 13.55
N PHE A 85 -0.43 -15.07 14.75
CA PHE A 85 0.99 -15.06 15.09
C PHE A 85 1.26 -16.21 16.05
N SER A 86 2.16 -17.11 15.67
CA SER A 86 2.63 -18.20 16.53
C SER A 86 4.14 -18.17 16.58
N VAL A 87 4.68 -18.14 17.80
CA VAL A 87 6.11 -18.30 18.05
C VAL A 87 6.27 -19.47 18.99
N ARG A 88 7.10 -20.42 18.58
CA ARG A 88 7.50 -21.54 19.41
C ARG A 88 8.99 -21.38 19.71
N CYS A 89 9.33 -21.36 20.99
CA CYS A 89 10.71 -21.38 21.47
C CYS A 89 10.87 -22.66 22.29
N ASP A 90 11.44 -23.68 21.66
CA ASP A 90 11.79 -24.91 22.37
C ASP A 90 13.04 -24.63 23.20
N ARG A 91 12.99 -24.87 24.52
CA ARG A 91 14.18 -24.86 25.38
C ARG A 91 14.91 -26.18 25.23
N GLU A 92 16.23 -26.12 25.10
CA GLU A 92 17.14 -27.26 25.31
C GLU A 92 17.10 -27.73 26.77
#